data_AF-A0A354XNT2-F1
#
_entry.id   AF-A0A354XNT2-F1
#
_cell.length_a   1.000
_cell.length_b   1.000
_cell.length_c   1.000
_cell.angle_alpha   90.00
_cell.angle_beta   90.00
_cell.angle_gamma   90.00
#
_symmetry.space_group_name_H-M   'P 1'
#
loop_
_entity.id
_entity.type
_entity.pdbx_description
1 polymer ?
#
loop_
_entity_poly.entity_id
_entity_poly.type
_entity_poly.pdbx_seq_one_letter_code
_entity_poly.pdbx_strand_id
1 'polypeptide(L)' 'SDEYGVIRHMVNLESVNTYEGTHDVHALILGRAQTGIQSFF' A
#
# COMPACT_ATOMS: atom_id res chain seq x y z
N SER A 1 -3.23 -19.24 -23.60
CA SER A 1 -3.64 -17.98 -22.93
C SER A 1 -2.83 -17.65 -21.67
N ASP A 2 -1.65 -18.28 -21.46
CA ASP A 2 -0.89 -18.15 -20.20
C ASP A 2 0.50 -17.47 -20.34
N GLU A 3 0.83 -16.93 -21.51
CA GLU A 3 2.17 -16.38 -21.80
C GLU A 3 2.52 -15.10 -21.03
N TYR A 4 1.52 -14.46 -20.40
CA TYR A 4 1.65 -13.15 -19.79
C TYR A 4 1.16 -13.14 -18.33
N GLY A 5 1.42 -14.22 -17.58
CA GLY A 5 1.03 -14.34 -16.17
C GLY A 5 1.63 -13.24 -15.28
N VAL A 6 2.89 -12.84 -15.53
CA VAL A 6 3.60 -11.82 -14.73
C VAL A 6 2.93 -10.46 -14.82
N ILE A 7 2.62 -10.00 -16.04
CA ILE A 7 1.98 -8.67 -16.22
C ILE A 7 0.53 -8.67 -15.74
N ARG A 8 -0.19 -9.78 -15.86
CA ARG A 8 -1.52 -9.94 -15.25
C ARG A 8 -1.46 -9.82 -13.72
N HIS A 9 -0.46 -10.45 -13.08
CA HIS A 9 -0.26 -10.34 -11.64
C HIS A 9 0.17 -8.93 -11.21
N MET A 10 0.99 -8.26 -11.99
CA MET A 10 1.39 -6.87 -11.74
C MET A 10 0.16 -5.94 -11.68
N VAL A 11 -0.73 -6.00 -12.68
CA VAL A 11 -1.94 -5.17 -12.71
C VAL A 11 -2.89 -5.51 -11.53
N ASN A 12 -3.00 -6.79 -11.16
CA ASN A 12 -3.78 -7.19 -9.98
C ASN A 12 -3.19 -6.63 -8.67
N LEU A 13 -1.85 -6.63 -8.53
CA LEU A 13 -1.17 -6.12 -7.34
C LEU A 13 -1.22 -4.58 -7.26
N GLU A 14 -1.23 -3.88 -8.38
CA GLU A 14 -1.43 -2.43 -8.44
C GLU A 14 -2.82 -2.04 -7.90
N SER A 15 -3.86 -2.79 -8.29
CA SER A 15 -5.21 -2.61 -7.75
C SER A 15 -5.23 -2.87 -6.24
N VAL A 16 -4.60 -3.94 -5.74
CA VAL A 16 -4.52 -4.23 -4.30
C VAL A 16 -3.78 -3.12 -3.54
N ASN A 17 -2.69 -2.60 -4.09
CA ASN A 17 -1.87 -1.56 -3.44
C ASN A 17 -2.59 -0.20 -3.33
N THR A 18 -3.52 0.08 -4.25
CA THR A 18 -4.23 1.38 -4.32
C THR A 18 -5.66 1.33 -3.75
N TYR A 19 -6.29 0.15 -3.70
CA TYR A 19 -7.69 -0.02 -3.31
C TYR A 19 -7.98 0.49 -1.89
N GLU A 20 -7.09 0.24 -0.94
CA GLU A 20 -7.28 0.70 0.44
C GLU A 20 -6.60 2.05 0.74
N GLY A 21 -5.78 2.59 -0.16
CA GLY A 21 -5.08 3.86 0.09
C GLY A 21 -4.28 3.90 1.41
N THR A 22 -3.90 2.73 1.95
CA THR A 22 -3.36 2.56 3.30
C THR A 22 -1.83 2.69 3.37
N HIS A 23 -1.14 2.79 2.23
CA HIS A 23 0.33 2.82 2.22
C HIS A 23 0.88 3.98 3.06
N ASP A 24 0.31 5.18 2.90
CA ASP A 24 0.71 6.37 3.65
C ASP A 24 0.20 6.34 5.11
N VAL A 25 -1.00 5.80 5.34
CA VAL A 25 -1.59 5.69 6.68
C VAL A 25 -0.80 4.71 7.56
N HIS A 26 -0.34 3.58 7.03
CA HIS A 26 0.49 2.64 7.78
C HIS A 26 1.85 3.24 8.18
N ALA A 27 2.47 4.04 7.29
CA ALA A 27 3.69 4.77 7.62
C ALA A 27 3.46 5.78 8.76
N LEU A 28 2.33 6.49 8.75
CA LEU A 28 1.96 7.45 9.79
C LEU A 28 1.62 6.77 11.13
N ILE A 29 1.03 5.58 11.12
CA ILE A 29 0.81 4.76 12.33
C ILE A 29 2.15 4.33 12.96
N LEU A 30 3.10 3.86 12.15
CA LEU A 30 4.44 3.51 12.61
C LEU A 30 5.21 4.74 13.12
N GLY A 31 5.11 5.87 12.43
CA GLY A 31 5.70 7.14 12.86
C GLY A 31 5.17 7.61 14.22
N ARG A 32 3.86 7.51 14.46
CA ARG A 32 3.26 7.79 15.78
C ARG A 32 3.77 6.82 16.85
N ALA A 33 3.94 5.54 16.54
CA ALA A 33 4.44 4.56 17.51
C ALA A 33 5.90 4.83 17.94
N GLN A 34 6.73 5.39 17.05
CA GLN A 34 8.12 5.74 17.35
C GLN A 34 8.27 7.10 18.05
N THR A 35 7.49 8.09 17.63
CA THR A 35 7.69 9.50 18.03
C THR A 35 6.67 9.99 19.06
N GLY A 36 5.54 9.31 19.22
CA GLY A 36 4.41 9.77 20.02
C GLY A 36 3.62 10.92 19.38
N ILE A 37 4.01 11.41 18.20
CA ILE A 37 3.38 12.55 17.51
C ILE A 37 2.47 12.02 16.39
N GLN A 38 1.23 12.49 16.37
CA GLN A 38 0.25 12.14 15.33
C GLN A 38 0.38 13.08 14.12
N SER A 39 0.34 12.52 12.90
CA SER A 39 0.54 13.26 11.63
C SER A 39 -0.48 12.88 10.54
N PHE A 40 -1.71 12.48 10.92
CA PHE A 40 -2.79 12.16 9.98
C PHE A 40 -3.52 13.39 9.40
N PHE A 41 -3.19 14.60 9.87
CA PHE A 41 -3.82 15.87 9.52
C PHE A 41 -2.79 17.00 9.49
#